data_AF-A0A3S3QHF1-F1
#
_entry.id   AF-A0A3S3QHF1-F1
#
_cell.length_a   1.000
_cell.length_b   1.000
_cell.length_c   1.000
_cell.angle_alpha   90.00
_cell.angle_beta   90.00
_cell.angle_gamma   90.00
#
_symmetry.space_group_name_H-M   'P 1'
#
loop_
_entity.id
_entity.type
_entity.pdbx_description
1 polymer ?
#
loop_
_entity_poly.entity_id
_entity_poly.type
_entity_poly.pdbx_seq_one_letter_code
_entity_poly.pdbx_strand_id
1 'polypeptide(L)'
;MNTFKTTSLVIGVALLSACGVSKKKYAELQGNFNQVQQQYNDLNKKLVGTESELSNAKTRISSLDEAIARERANAKELQDALSKCLSASNQGSVNISKLVDEINSSNKYIKELIAAKNKSDSLNLALTNKLTRSLSREEMGDVDVQVLKGVVYISLSDNMLYKSGSYEISDKASATLGKIAKIITDFKDYEVLVEGNTDNVPIKMVNIRNNWDLSALRASSVVQSLQNNYGVDPKRLTAGGRGEYNPIAGNDTVSGKARNRRTQIIITPKLDQFMDLIDKTAEKPTN
;
A
#
# COMPACT_ATOMS: atom_id res chain seq x y z
N MET A 1 132.53 89.97 -19.14
CA MET A 1 133.80 89.37 -19.59
C MET A 1 133.84 87.94 -19.08
N ASN A 2 133.66 86.93 -19.95
CA ASN A 2 133.74 85.48 -19.66
C ASN A 2 132.73 84.92 -18.61
N THR A 3 132.33 83.63 -18.55
CA THR A 3 132.61 82.40 -19.37
C THR A 3 131.40 81.43 -19.25
N PHE A 4 131.04 80.61 -20.24
CA PHE A 4 131.23 79.12 -20.38
C PHE A 4 130.78 78.28 -19.16
N LYS A 5 130.20 77.05 -19.23
CA LYS A 5 129.87 75.97 -20.23
C LYS A 5 128.83 75.03 -19.52
N THR A 6 128.19 73.92 -19.94
CA THR A 6 127.91 73.00 -21.11
C THR A 6 126.71 72.10 -20.65
N THR A 7 126.03 71.15 -21.32
CA THR A 7 125.99 70.40 -22.62
C THR A 7 124.54 69.85 -22.75
N SER A 8 123.87 69.62 -23.91
CA SER A 8 124.07 68.66 -25.03
C SER A 8 123.77 67.19 -24.68
N LEU A 9 123.12 66.33 -25.50
CA LEU A 9 122.57 66.42 -26.89
C LEU A 9 121.50 65.26 -27.06
N VAL A 10 120.30 65.45 -27.69
CA VAL A 10 119.91 65.12 -29.10
C VAL A 10 119.77 63.58 -29.37
N ILE A 11 118.78 63.00 -30.09
CA ILE A 11 118.18 63.17 -31.45
C ILE A 11 116.64 62.94 -31.37
N GLY A 12 115.72 63.43 -32.22
CA GLY A 12 115.73 64.28 -33.44
C GLY A 12 114.35 64.29 -34.13
N VAL A 13 114.11 65.13 -35.16
CA VAL A 13 112.76 65.45 -35.70
C VAL A 13 112.66 65.38 -37.24
N ALA A 14 111.62 64.72 -37.77
CA ALA A 14 110.89 65.02 -39.02
C ALA A 14 109.63 64.11 -39.11
N LEU A 15 108.38 64.55 -38.93
CA LEU A 15 107.53 65.49 -39.70
C LEU A 15 106.78 64.87 -40.90
N LEU A 16 105.48 64.60 -40.67
CA LEU A 16 104.33 64.73 -41.60
C LEU A 16 104.40 63.97 -42.95
N SER A 17 103.44 63.10 -43.29
CA SER A 17 102.00 63.41 -43.34
C SER A 17 101.12 62.19 -43.69
N ALA A 18 99.79 62.39 -43.77
CA ALA A 18 98.85 61.61 -44.60
C ALA A 18 98.52 60.13 -44.26
N CYS A 19 98.30 59.79 -42.98
CA CYS A 19 97.30 58.77 -42.59
C CYS A 19 96.21 59.36 -41.67
N GLY A 20 95.82 60.60 -41.94
CA GLY A 20 94.73 61.26 -41.22
C GLY A 20 93.37 60.72 -41.63
N VAL A 21 92.83 59.74 -40.88
CA VAL A 21 91.38 59.64 -40.72
C VAL A 21 90.93 61.00 -40.19
N SER A 22 90.17 61.75 -40.99
CA SER A 22 89.81 63.11 -40.61
C SER A 22 89.02 63.08 -39.30
N LYS A 23 89.21 64.08 -38.42
CA LYS A 23 88.45 64.18 -37.16
C LYS A 23 86.93 64.07 -37.41
N LYS A 24 86.47 64.53 -38.57
CA LYS A 24 85.10 64.36 -39.08
C LYS A 24 84.72 62.88 -39.27
N LYS A 25 85.49 62.08 -40.03
CA LYS A 25 85.21 60.64 -40.22
C LYS A 25 85.26 59.83 -38.92
N TYR A 26 86.15 60.18 -37.99
CA TYR A 26 86.19 59.52 -36.67
C TYR A 26 84.96 59.87 -35.82
N ALA A 27 84.58 61.15 -35.76
CA ALA A 27 83.37 61.60 -35.06
C ALA A 27 82.07 61.04 -35.67
N GLU A 28 82.02 60.93 -37.01
CA GLU A 28 80.94 60.30 -37.77
C GLU A 28 80.81 58.80 -37.45
N LEU A 29 81.93 58.06 -37.45
CA LEU A 29 81.95 56.66 -37.05
C LEU A 29 81.56 56.46 -35.57
N GLN A 30 82.01 57.34 -34.67
CA GLN A 30 81.64 57.28 -33.25
C GLN A 30 80.17 57.68 -33.01
N GLY A 31 79.63 58.61 -33.80
CA GLY A 31 78.20 58.93 -33.83
C GLY A 31 77.36 57.73 -34.27
N ASN A 32 77.75 57.09 -35.38
CA ASN A 32 77.10 55.88 -35.88
C ASN A 32 77.18 54.71 -34.88
N PHE A 33 78.32 54.53 -34.22
CA PHE A 33 78.49 53.54 -33.14
C PHE A 33 77.53 53.81 -31.97
N ASN A 34 77.46 55.06 -31.49
CA ASN A 34 76.53 55.44 -30.44
C ASN A 34 75.06 55.25 -30.84
N GLN A 35 74.72 55.54 -32.10
CA GLN A 35 73.37 55.35 -32.65
C GLN A 35 73.00 53.86 -32.73
N VAL A 36 73.91 53.00 -33.22
CA VAL A 36 73.70 51.54 -33.24
C VAL A 36 73.61 50.98 -31.83
N GLN A 37 74.41 51.47 -30.88
CA GLN A 37 74.32 51.08 -29.47
C GLN A 37 72.98 51.49 -28.83
N GLN A 38 72.46 52.67 -29.15
CA GLN A 38 71.11 53.08 -28.73
C GLN A 38 70.02 52.20 -29.35
N GLN A 39 70.08 51.94 -30.65
CA GLN A 39 69.13 51.06 -31.36
C GLN A 39 69.16 49.63 -30.81
N TYR A 40 70.34 49.08 -30.50
CA TYR A 40 70.50 47.78 -29.85
C TYR A 40 69.86 47.78 -28.45
N ASN A 41 70.15 48.80 -27.63
CA ASN A 41 69.59 48.91 -26.28
C ASN A 41 68.05 49.02 -26.30
N ASP A 42 67.47 49.79 -27.23
CA ASP A 42 66.01 49.93 -27.35
C ASP A 42 65.33 48.73 -28.00
N LEU A 43 65.99 48.03 -28.93
CA LEU A 43 65.51 46.74 -29.45
C LEU A 43 65.51 45.68 -28.34
N ASN A 44 66.56 45.64 -27.50
CA ASN A 44 66.66 44.72 -26.37
C ASN A 44 65.57 45.00 -25.31
N LYS A 45 65.28 46.28 -25.01
CA LYS A 45 64.13 46.66 -24.15
C LYS A 45 62.80 46.15 -24.73
N LYS A 46 62.57 46.34 -26.04
CA LYS A 46 61.35 45.87 -26.72
C LYS A 46 61.23 44.34 -26.68
N LEU A 47 62.32 43.63 -26.95
CA LEU A 47 62.37 42.16 -26.90
C LEU A 47 61.97 41.64 -25.52
N VAL A 48 62.64 42.11 -24.46
CA VAL A 48 62.32 41.75 -23.06
C VAL A 48 60.87 42.13 -22.69
N GLY A 49 60.36 43.26 -23.19
CA GLY A 49 58.96 43.64 -23.05
C GLY A 49 58.01 42.62 -23.67
N THR A 50 58.22 42.26 -24.94
CA THR A 50 57.40 41.28 -25.66
C THR A 50 57.51 39.86 -25.11
N GLU A 51 58.67 39.47 -24.56
CA GLU A 51 58.84 38.19 -23.86
C GLU A 51 58.04 38.14 -22.55
N SER A 52 58.02 39.25 -21.80
CA SER A 52 57.20 39.41 -20.60
C SER A 52 55.69 39.36 -20.94
N GLU A 53 55.25 40.10 -21.95
CA GLU A 53 53.87 40.06 -22.44
C GLU A 53 53.47 38.66 -22.91
N LEU A 54 54.33 37.96 -23.65
CA LEU A 54 54.10 36.58 -24.10
C LEU A 54 54.02 35.59 -22.93
N SER A 55 54.83 35.77 -21.89
CA SER A 55 54.79 34.96 -20.66
C SER A 55 53.49 35.18 -19.88
N ASN A 56 53.07 36.44 -19.74
CA ASN A 56 51.80 36.81 -19.12
C ASN A 56 50.60 36.26 -19.91
N ALA A 57 50.65 36.34 -21.25
CA ALA A 57 49.62 35.79 -22.13
C ALA A 57 49.52 34.27 -22.04
N LYS A 58 50.64 33.53 -22.05
CA LYS A 58 50.68 32.07 -21.85
C LYS A 58 50.09 31.67 -20.49
N THR A 59 50.45 32.39 -19.43
CA THR A 59 49.92 32.18 -18.07
C THR A 59 48.41 32.44 -18.02
N ARG A 60 47.93 33.47 -18.72
CA ARG A 60 46.50 33.77 -18.84
C ARG A 60 45.74 32.70 -19.64
N ILE A 61 46.32 32.18 -20.72
CA ILE A 61 45.74 31.07 -21.50
C ILE A 61 45.61 29.83 -20.61
N SER A 62 46.68 29.40 -19.93
CA SER A 62 46.64 28.22 -19.03
C SER A 62 45.56 28.34 -17.95
N SER A 63 45.44 29.50 -17.30
CA SER A 63 44.41 29.73 -16.26
C SER A 63 42.99 29.81 -16.83
N LEU A 64 42.81 30.17 -18.11
CA LEU A 64 41.52 30.12 -18.81
C LEU A 64 41.17 28.71 -19.27
N ASP A 65 42.13 27.92 -19.77
CA ASP A 65 41.92 26.51 -20.15
C ASP A 65 41.53 25.67 -18.93
N GLU A 66 42.19 25.88 -17.78
CA GLU A 66 41.75 25.28 -16.52
C GLU A 66 40.34 25.72 -16.10
N ALA A 67 39.98 26.99 -16.30
CA ALA A 67 38.64 27.49 -15.97
C ALA A 67 37.58 26.84 -16.88
N ILE A 68 37.86 26.72 -18.18
CA ILE A 68 37.01 26.03 -19.15
C ILE A 68 36.89 24.53 -18.80
N ALA A 69 37.96 23.89 -18.35
CA ALA A 69 37.93 22.51 -17.87
C ALA A 69 37.07 22.35 -16.61
N ARG A 70 37.20 23.26 -15.63
CA ARG A 70 36.36 23.29 -14.42
C ARG A 70 34.89 23.50 -14.77
N GLU A 71 34.54 24.50 -15.59
CA GLU A 71 33.14 24.72 -15.97
C GLU A 71 32.54 23.58 -16.79
N ARG A 72 33.32 22.89 -17.63
CA ARG A 72 32.87 21.68 -18.32
C ARG A 72 32.62 20.51 -17.36
N ALA A 73 33.41 20.37 -16.29
CA ALA A 73 33.16 19.40 -15.23
C ALA A 73 31.89 19.76 -14.44
N ASN A 74 31.77 21.00 -13.97
CA ASN A 74 30.60 21.51 -13.24
C ASN A 74 29.29 21.30 -14.04
N ALA A 75 29.30 21.65 -15.34
CA ALA A 75 28.15 21.50 -16.21
C ALA A 75 27.74 20.03 -16.41
N LYS A 76 28.72 19.12 -16.50
CA LYS A 76 28.46 17.68 -16.57
C LYS A 76 27.88 17.16 -15.25
N GLU A 77 28.45 17.51 -14.11
CA GLU A 77 27.93 17.09 -12.80
C GLU A 77 26.50 17.58 -12.57
N LEU A 78 26.17 18.81 -13.00
CA LEU A 78 24.81 19.34 -12.96
C LEU A 78 23.85 18.56 -13.89
N GLN A 79 24.31 18.14 -15.08
CA GLN A 79 23.53 17.31 -16.01
C GLN A 79 23.30 15.89 -15.46
N ASP A 80 24.33 15.29 -14.83
CA ASP A 80 24.25 13.99 -14.16
C ASP A 80 23.34 14.05 -12.91
N ALA A 81 23.31 15.18 -12.19
CA ALA A 81 22.40 15.40 -11.08
C ALA A 81 20.95 15.61 -11.54
N LEU A 82 20.73 16.41 -12.59
CA LEU A 82 19.40 16.66 -13.17
C LEU A 82 18.78 15.39 -13.76
N SER A 83 19.55 14.60 -14.50
CA SER A 83 19.07 13.33 -15.07
C SER A 83 18.71 12.29 -14.01
N LYS A 84 19.48 12.20 -12.90
CA LYS A 84 19.12 11.40 -11.72
C LYS A 84 17.82 11.88 -11.07
N CYS A 85 17.66 13.20 -10.90
CA CYS A 85 16.46 13.80 -10.31
C CYS A 85 15.21 13.52 -11.17
N LEU A 86 15.29 13.71 -12.50
CA LEU A 86 14.21 13.39 -13.43
C LEU A 86 13.87 11.89 -13.42
N SER A 87 14.88 11.02 -13.37
CA SER A 87 14.67 9.56 -13.29
C SER A 87 13.97 9.15 -12.00
N ALA A 88 14.38 9.71 -10.86
CA ALA A 88 13.74 9.46 -9.56
C ALA A 88 12.30 10.00 -9.52
N SER A 89 12.04 11.18 -10.11
CA SER A 89 10.70 11.77 -10.24
C SER A 89 9.75 10.91 -11.10
N ASN A 90 10.27 10.39 -12.22
CA ASN A 90 9.52 9.47 -13.08
C ASN A 90 9.21 8.14 -12.37
N GLN A 91 10.18 7.57 -11.61
CA GLN A 91 9.93 6.39 -10.77
C GLN A 91 8.91 6.66 -9.66
N GLY A 92 8.96 7.84 -9.03
CA GLY A 92 7.96 8.30 -8.08
C GLY A 92 6.56 8.32 -8.69
N SER A 93 6.42 8.91 -9.88
CA SER A 93 5.14 8.94 -10.63
C SER A 93 4.61 7.54 -10.96
N VAL A 94 5.47 6.61 -11.38
CA VAL A 94 5.09 5.21 -11.65
C VAL A 94 4.62 4.48 -10.37
N ASN A 95 5.32 4.69 -9.25
CA ASN A 95 4.94 4.10 -7.97
C ASN A 95 3.60 4.68 -7.45
N ILE A 96 3.37 5.98 -7.63
CA ILE A 96 2.10 6.63 -7.31
C ILE A 96 0.97 6.05 -8.18
N SER A 97 1.18 5.83 -9.48
CA SER A 97 0.17 5.21 -10.35
C SER A 97 -0.23 3.83 -9.83
N LYS A 98 0.75 2.96 -9.53
CA LYS A 98 0.49 1.61 -9.00
C LYS A 98 -0.31 1.65 -7.68
N LEU A 99 0.04 2.54 -6.77
CA LEU A 99 -0.70 2.73 -5.51
C LEU A 99 -2.11 3.27 -5.75
N VAL A 100 -2.32 4.14 -6.75
CA VAL A 100 -3.66 4.60 -7.15
C VAL A 100 -4.50 3.46 -7.73
N ASP A 101 -3.91 2.58 -8.54
CA ASP A 101 -4.59 1.41 -9.11
C ASP A 101 -4.97 0.38 -8.02
N GLU A 102 -4.10 0.15 -7.04
CA GLU A 102 -4.36 -0.69 -5.86
C GLU A 102 -5.42 -0.07 -4.93
N ILE A 103 -5.37 1.25 -4.70
CA ILE A 103 -6.42 1.98 -3.98
C ILE A 103 -7.75 1.91 -4.73
N ASN A 104 -7.76 1.95 -6.06
CA ASN A 104 -8.97 1.83 -6.87
C ASN A 104 -9.57 0.41 -6.84
N SER A 105 -8.75 -0.64 -6.88
CA SER A 105 -9.23 -2.03 -6.75
C SER A 105 -9.77 -2.31 -5.34
N SER A 106 -9.07 -1.83 -4.30
CA SER A 106 -9.52 -1.91 -2.90
C SER A 106 -10.83 -1.14 -2.67
N ASN A 107 -10.95 0.09 -3.19
CA ASN A 107 -12.20 0.86 -3.14
C ASN A 107 -13.35 0.19 -3.90
N LYS A 108 -13.08 -0.55 -4.98
CA LYS A 108 -14.10 -1.36 -5.65
C LYS A 108 -14.56 -2.51 -4.76
N TYR A 109 -13.63 -3.27 -4.19
CA TYR A 109 -13.94 -4.38 -3.27
C TYR A 109 -14.76 -3.91 -2.05
N ILE A 110 -14.39 -2.78 -1.43
CA ILE A 110 -15.14 -2.17 -0.32
C ILE A 110 -16.58 -1.83 -0.73
N LYS A 111 -16.81 -1.32 -1.95
CA LYS A 111 -18.16 -1.06 -2.47
C LYS A 111 -18.97 -2.35 -2.68
N GLU A 112 -18.33 -3.41 -3.18
CA GLU A 112 -18.98 -4.71 -3.39
C GLU A 112 -19.35 -5.38 -2.05
N LEU A 113 -18.46 -5.33 -1.04
CA LEU A 113 -18.76 -5.76 0.33
C LEU A 113 -19.94 -4.98 0.95
N ILE A 114 -19.95 -3.64 0.81
CA ILE A 114 -21.04 -2.80 1.33
C ILE A 114 -22.37 -3.12 0.63
N ALA A 115 -22.36 -3.34 -0.69
CA ALA A 115 -23.54 -3.73 -1.43
C ALA A 115 -24.08 -5.11 -1.00
N ALA A 116 -23.19 -6.10 -0.83
CA ALA A 116 -23.55 -7.43 -0.34
C ALA A 116 -24.13 -7.38 1.08
N LYS A 117 -23.50 -6.61 1.98
CA LYS A 117 -23.99 -6.42 3.36
C LYS A 117 -25.36 -5.73 3.37
N ASN A 118 -25.53 -4.61 2.67
CA ASN A 118 -26.80 -3.87 2.63
C ASN A 118 -27.94 -4.71 2.05
N LYS A 119 -27.66 -5.57 1.06
CA LYS A 119 -28.60 -6.57 0.54
C LYS A 119 -29.00 -7.58 1.62
N SER A 120 -28.03 -8.15 2.34
CA SER A 120 -28.28 -9.11 3.43
C SER A 120 -29.09 -8.48 4.58
N ASP A 121 -28.70 -7.30 5.06
CA ASP A 121 -29.40 -6.57 6.13
C ASP A 121 -30.87 -6.27 5.74
N SER A 122 -31.10 -5.86 4.49
CA SER A 122 -32.46 -5.61 3.95
C SER A 122 -33.30 -6.89 3.87
N LEU A 123 -32.70 -8.02 3.46
CA LEU A 123 -33.38 -9.32 3.38
C LEU A 123 -33.71 -9.87 4.77
N ASN A 124 -32.78 -9.76 5.72
CA ASN A 124 -32.99 -10.16 7.13
C ASN A 124 -34.10 -9.33 7.80
N LEU A 125 -34.16 -8.02 7.53
CA LEU A 125 -35.24 -7.15 7.97
C LEU A 125 -36.59 -7.54 7.34
N ALA A 126 -36.61 -7.88 6.04
CA ALA A 126 -37.81 -8.33 5.35
C ALA A 126 -38.30 -9.70 5.87
N LEU A 127 -37.38 -10.62 6.17
CA LEU A 127 -37.66 -11.95 6.73
C LEU A 127 -38.27 -11.83 8.13
N THR A 128 -37.62 -11.05 9.01
CA THR A 128 -38.11 -10.78 10.37
C THR A 128 -39.49 -10.13 10.35
N ASN A 129 -39.68 -9.09 9.53
CA ASN A 129 -40.99 -8.43 9.39
C ASN A 129 -42.08 -9.36 8.83
N LYS A 130 -41.77 -10.23 7.87
CA LYS A 130 -42.72 -11.25 7.38
C LYS A 130 -43.11 -12.21 8.51
N LEU A 131 -42.13 -12.72 9.27
CA LEU A 131 -42.36 -13.67 10.35
C LEU A 131 -43.22 -13.06 11.45
N THR A 132 -42.78 -11.95 12.06
CA THR A 132 -43.50 -11.30 13.17
C THR A 132 -44.94 -10.88 12.80
N ARG A 133 -45.20 -10.52 11.53
CA ARG A 133 -46.56 -10.22 11.05
C ARG A 133 -47.43 -11.45 10.74
N SER A 134 -46.82 -12.64 10.61
CA SER A 134 -47.53 -13.90 10.38
C SER A 134 -47.90 -14.64 11.66
N LEU A 135 -47.24 -14.31 12.78
CA LEU A 135 -47.46 -14.93 14.08
C LEU A 135 -48.71 -14.36 14.77
N SER A 136 -49.45 -15.23 15.46
CA SER A 136 -50.54 -14.83 16.36
C SER A 136 -50.00 -14.33 17.71
N ARG A 137 -50.83 -13.67 18.52
CA ARG A 137 -50.45 -13.26 19.88
C ARG A 137 -50.06 -14.43 20.79
N GLU A 138 -50.58 -15.62 20.51
CA GLU A 138 -50.26 -16.85 21.26
C GLU A 138 -48.91 -17.41 20.80
N GLU A 139 -48.69 -17.51 19.48
CA GLU A 139 -47.42 -17.97 18.91
C GLU A 139 -46.26 -17.02 19.27
N MET A 140 -46.51 -15.70 19.39
CA MET A 140 -45.53 -14.72 19.88
C MET A 140 -45.11 -14.92 21.35
N GLY A 141 -45.80 -15.75 22.13
CA GLY A 141 -45.37 -16.17 23.47
C GLY A 141 -44.38 -17.33 23.45
N ASP A 142 -44.40 -18.16 22.40
CA ASP A 142 -43.60 -19.37 22.24
C ASP A 142 -42.51 -19.27 21.16
N VAL A 143 -42.45 -18.15 20.42
CA VAL A 143 -41.48 -17.89 19.35
C VAL A 143 -40.79 -16.54 19.55
N ASP A 144 -39.47 -16.59 19.77
CA ASP A 144 -38.57 -15.43 19.80
C ASP A 144 -37.77 -15.35 18.49
N VAL A 145 -37.55 -14.12 17.99
CA VAL A 145 -36.90 -13.88 16.68
C VAL A 145 -35.83 -12.81 16.84
N GLN A 146 -34.57 -13.19 16.63
CA GLN A 146 -33.41 -12.32 16.79
C GLN A 146 -32.56 -12.29 15.50
N VAL A 147 -31.99 -11.14 15.17
CA VAL A 147 -31.04 -10.99 14.06
C VAL A 147 -29.66 -10.67 14.64
N LEU A 148 -28.70 -11.59 14.47
CA LEU A 148 -27.35 -11.48 15.03
C LEU A 148 -26.33 -11.58 13.89
N LYS A 149 -25.54 -10.53 13.68
CA LYS A 149 -24.45 -10.47 12.68
C LYS A 149 -24.86 -10.88 11.25
N GLY A 150 -26.10 -10.61 10.85
CA GLY A 150 -26.64 -10.96 9.51
C GLY A 150 -27.21 -12.37 9.38
N VAL A 151 -27.38 -13.09 10.50
CA VAL A 151 -28.06 -14.39 10.60
C VAL A 151 -29.36 -14.22 11.39
N VAL A 152 -30.44 -14.86 10.97
CA VAL A 152 -31.73 -14.82 11.70
C VAL A 152 -31.90 -16.09 12.54
N TYR A 153 -32.15 -15.92 13.82
CA TYR A 153 -32.42 -16.98 14.79
C TYR A 153 -33.89 -16.95 15.18
N ILE A 154 -34.61 -18.04 14.91
CA ILE A 154 -36.00 -18.25 15.32
C ILE A 154 -35.96 -19.29 16.44
N SER A 155 -36.15 -18.88 17.69
CA SER A 155 -36.12 -19.76 18.86
C SER A 155 -37.54 -20.14 19.26
N LEU A 156 -37.86 -21.43 19.25
CA LEU A 156 -39.20 -21.96 19.52
C LEU A 156 -39.19 -22.80 20.80
N SER A 157 -40.23 -22.64 21.63
CA SER A 157 -40.36 -23.35 22.90
C SER A 157 -40.61 -24.86 22.72
N ASP A 158 -40.05 -25.65 23.65
CA ASP A 158 -40.21 -27.12 23.65
C ASP A 158 -41.67 -27.55 23.82
N ASN A 159 -42.42 -26.83 24.65
CA ASN A 159 -43.81 -27.12 25.00
C ASN A 159 -44.79 -26.83 23.84
N MET A 160 -44.42 -25.94 22.92
CA MET A 160 -45.19 -25.65 21.72
C MET A 160 -44.81 -26.59 20.58
N LEU A 161 -43.50 -26.85 20.38
CA LEU A 161 -43.02 -27.71 19.30
C LEU A 161 -43.38 -29.19 19.46
N TYR A 162 -43.26 -29.75 20.66
CA TYR A 162 -43.31 -31.21 20.84
C TYR A 162 -44.36 -31.67 21.84
N LYS A 163 -44.73 -32.95 21.77
CA LYS A 163 -45.47 -33.63 22.84
C LYS A 163 -44.57 -33.77 24.08
N SER A 164 -45.16 -33.71 25.27
CA SER A 164 -44.42 -33.74 26.55
C SER A 164 -43.47 -34.94 26.64
N GLY A 165 -42.20 -34.69 26.96
CA GLY A 165 -41.15 -35.72 27.05
C GLY A 165 -40.72 -36.34 25.71
N SER A 166 -41.28 -35.90 24.57
CA SER A 166 -41.07 -36.52 23.25
C SER A 166 -40.25 -35.64 22.30
N TYR A 167 -39.92 -36.22 21.14
CA TYR A 167 -39.45 -35.54 19.93
C TYR A 167 -40.54 -35.49 18.83
N GLU A 168 -41.70 -36.11 19.05
CA GLU A 168 -42.86 -35.98 18.17
C GLU A 168 -43.38 -34.53 18.15
N ILE A 169 -43.51 -33.97 16.95
CA ILE A 169 -44.08 -32.64 16.69
C ILE A 169 -45.55 -32.60 17.18
N SER A 170 -45.95 -31.47 17.76
CA SER A 170 -47.32 -31.23 18.22
C SER A 170 -48.22 -30.70 17.10
N ASP A 171 -49.53 -30.92 17.20
CA ASP A 171 -50.49 -30.37 16.23
C ASP A 171 -50.48 -28.84 16.23
N LYS A 172 -50.21 -28.21 17.38
CA LYS A 172 -50.06 -26.75 17.54
C LYS A 172 -48.86 -26.21 16.76
N ALA A 173 -47.75 -26.95 16.77
CA ALA A 173 -46.52 -26.58 16.07
C ALA A 173 -46.71 -26.45 14.55
N SER A 174 -47.66 -27.21 13.97
CA SER A 174 -47.88 -27.27 12.52
C SER A 174 -48.30 -25.93 11.92
N ALA A 175 -49.02 -25.07 12.66
CA ALA A 175 -49.36 -23.72 12.19
C ALA A 175 -48.11 -22.82 12.11
N THR A 176 -47.29 -22.83 13.16
CA THR A 176 -46.04 -22.07 13.27
C THR A 176 -44.99 -22.54 12.26
N LEU A 177 -44.78 -23.85 12.15
CA LEU A 177 -43.83 -24.46 11.21
C LEU A 177 -44.22 -24.20 9.76
N GLY A 178 -45.52 -24.21 9.41
CA GLY A 178 -45.98 -23.85 8.07
C GLY A 178 -45.69 -22.38 7.69
N LYS A 179 -45.81 -21.45 8.65
CA LYS A 179 -45.45 -20.03 8.45
C LYS A 179 -43.94 -19.87 8.22
N ILE A 180 -43.13 -20.54 9.03
CA ILE A 180 -41.66 -20.51 8.92
C ILE A 180 -41.20 -21.18 7.62
N ALA A 181 -41.77 -22.33 7.24
CA ALA A 181 -41.48 -23.03 5.99
C ALA A 181 -41.82 -22.18 4.76
N LYS A 182 -42.97 -21.47 4.77
CA LYS A 182 -43.32 -20.53 3.69
C LYS A 182 -42.25 -19.44 3.53
N ILE A 183 -41.74 -18.90 4.64
CA ILE A 183 -40.69 -17.88 4.64
C ILE A 183 -39.35 -18.45 4.13
N ILE A 184 -38.96 -19.65 4.59
CA ILE A 184 -37.78 -20.37 4.06
C ILE A 184 -37.90 -20.62 2.54
N THR A 185 -39.10 -20.87 2.03
CA THR A 185 -39.38 -21.10 0.61
C THR A 185 -39.42 -19.82 -0.21
N ASP A 186 -39.84 -18.69 0.37
CA ASP A 186 -39.70 -17.35 -0.23
C ASP A 186 -38.21 -16.97 -0.41
N PHE A 187 -37.36 -17.25 0.59
CA PHE A 187 -35.94 -16.87 0.61
C PHE A 187 -35.01 -18.03 0.21
N LYS A 188 -35.08 -18.45 -1.07
CA LYS A 188 -34.42 -19.66 -1.61
C LYS A 188 -32.89 -19.70 -1.53
N ASP A 189 -32.24 -18.54 -1.44
CA ASP A 189 -30.77 -18.42 -1.42
C ASP A 189 -30.13 -18.69 -0.04
N TYR A 190 -30.94 -18.92 0.98
CA TYR A 190 -30.48 -19.15 2.35
C TYR A 190 -30.48 -20.65 2.72
N GLU A 191 -29.59 -21.04 3.62
CA GLU A 191 -29.54 -22.35 4.26
C GLU A 191 -30.26 -22.29 5.62
N VAL A 192 -30.64 -23.46 6.14
CA VAL A 192 -31.40 -23.59 7.38
C VAL A 192 -30.77 -24.65 8.28
N LEU A 193 -30.17 -24.20 9.37
CA LEU A 193 -29.66 -25.06 10.43
C LEU A 193 -30.68 -25.09 11.57
N VAL A 194 -31.15 -26.29 11.94
CA VAL A 194 -32.05 -26.51 13.06
C VAL A 194 -31.28 -27.11 14.22
N GLU A 195 -31.27 -26.41 15.37
CA GLU A 195 -30.53 -26.81 16.56
C GLU A 195 -31.45 -27.11 17.75
N GLY A 196 -31.45 -28.36 18.22
CA GLY A 196 -32.11 -28.74 19.46
C GLY A 196 -31.23 -28.43 20.67
N ASN A 197 -31.84 -27.92 21.74
CA ASN A 197 -31.19 -27.63 23.02
C ASN A 197 -32.09 -28.13 24.17
N THR A 198 -31.49 -28.60 25.27
CA THR A 198 -32.20 -29.05 26.48
C THR A 198 -31.85 -28.18 27.69
N ASP A 199 -32.56 -28.38 28.80
CA ASP A 199 -32.02 -28.05 30.11
C ASP A 199 -31.06 -29.17 30.59
N ASN A 200 -30.50 -29.02 31.79
CA ASN A 200 -29.59 -29.98 32.40
C ASN A 200 -30.28 -31.10 33.21
N VAL A 201 -31.57 -31.39 32.99
CA VAL A 201 -32.21 -32.55 33.62
C VAL A 201 -31.79 -33.80 32.84
N PRO A 202 -31.15 -34.81 33.46
CA PRO A 202 -30.69 -35.99 32.74
C PRO A 202 -31.87 -36.82 32.21
N ILE A 203 -31.94 -37.01 30.89
CA ILE A 203 -32.91 -37.91 30.26
C ILE A 203 -32.29 -39.26 29.88
N LYS A 204 -33.08 -40.33 30.00
CA LYS A 204 -32.75 -41.66 29.49
C LYS A 204 -34.04 -42.38 29.09
N MET A 205 -34.19 -42.75 27.83
CA MET A 205 -35.35 -43.46 27.30
C MET A 205 -34.89 -44.57 26.33
N VAL A 206 -35.81 -45.39 25.82
CA VAL A 206 -35.49 -46.38 24.79
C VAL A 206 -34.89 -45.65 23.58
N ASN A 207 -33.71 -46.11 23.14
CA ASN A 207 -32.91 -45.51 22.06
C ASN A 207 -32.46 -44.04 22.25
N ILE A 208 -32.58 -43.48 23.47
CA ILE A 208 -32.14 -42.11 23.80
C ILE A 208 -31.28 -42.18 25.07
N ARG A 209 -29.96 -42.10 24.89
CA ARG A 209 -28.96 -42.35 25.95
C ARG A 209 -28.80 -41.15 26.90
N ASN A 210 -28.97 -39.93 26.39
CA ASN A 210 -28.72 -38.68 27.09
C ASN A 210 -29.38 -37.47 26.36
N ASN A 211 -29.10 -36.26 26.85
CA ASN A 211 -29.60 -35.00 26.28
C ASN A 211 -29.08 -34.67 24.87
N TRP A 212 -27.91 -35.17 24.44
CA TRP A 212 -27.46 -35.01 23.05
C TRP A 212 -28.41 -35.73 22.09
N ASP A 213 -28.70 -37.01 22.34
CA ASP A 213 -29.60 -37.83 21.50
C ASP A 213 -30.99 -37.18 21.37
N LEU A 214 -31.59 -36.77 22.50
CA LEU A 214 -32.90 -36.09 22.48
C LEU A 214 -32.86 -34.81 21.64
N SER A 215 -31.82 -33.99 21.82
CA SER A 215 -31.69 -32.72 21.11
C SER A 215 -31.52 -32.88 19.60
N ALA A 216 -30.76 -33.89 19.17
CA ALA A 216 -30.57 -34.21 17.75
C ALA A 216 -31.86 -34.78 17.11
N LEU A 217 -32.57 -35.67 17.80
CA LEU A 217 -33.85 -36.21 17.32
C LEU A 217 -34.94 -35.13 17.20
N ARG A 218 -35.00 -34.18 18.14
CA ARG A 218 -35.89 -33.02 18.09
C ARG A 218 -35.61 -32.15 16.87
N ALA A 219 -34.34 -31.76 16.64
CA ALA A 219 -33.94 -31.03 15.44
C ALA A 219 -34.26 -31.79 14.14
N SER A 220 -34.01 -33.10 14.10
CA SER A 220 -34.35 -33.94 12.96
C SER A 220 -35.86 -34.00 12.69
N SER A 221 -36.69 -34.03 13.73
CA SER A 221 -38.15 -34.06 13.61
C SER A 221 -38.71 -32.76 13.02
N VAL A 222 -38.12 -31.61 13.38
CA VAL A 222 -38.45 -30.32 12.75
C VAL A 222 -37.98 -30.28 11.29
N VAL A 223 -36.76 -30.74 10.98
CA VAL A 223 -36.26 -30.84 9.59
C VAL A 223 -37.15 -31.74 8.73
N GLN A 224 -37.55 -32.92 9.23
CA GLN A 224 -38.45 -33.82 8.54
C GLN A 224 -39.84 -33.22 8.34
N SER A 225 -40.35 -32.42 9.28
CA SER A 225 -41.60 -31.67 9.11
C SER A 225 -41.48 -30.60 8.03
N LEU A 226 -40.41 -29.78 8.04
CA LEU A 226 -40.13 -28.77 7.02
C LEU A 226 -40.03 -29.38 5.60
N GLN A 227 -39.38 -30.54 5.48
CA GLN A 227 -39.26 -31.29 4.24
C GLN A 227 -40.60 -31.90 3.80
N ASN A 228 -41.17 -32.80 4.62
CA ASN A 228 -42.24 -33.70 4.20
C ASN A 228 -43.62 -33.03 4.18
N ASN A 229 -43.88 -32.09 5.10
CA ASN A 229 -45.20 -31.45 5.25
C ASN A 229 -45.29 -30.11 4.49
N TYR A 230 -44.14 -29.45 4.25
CA TYR A 230 -44.11 -28.10 3.68
C TYR A 230 -43.19 -27.94 2.45
N GLY A 231 -42.53 -29.00 1.99
CA GLY A 231 -41.81 -29.03 0.72
C GLY A 231 -40.51 -28.21 0.68
N VAL A 232 -39.89 -27.94 1.83
CA VAL A 232 -38.57 -27.30 1.87
C VAL A 232 -37.51 -28.25 1.32
N ASP A 233 -36.72 -27.78 0.35
CA ASP A 233 -35.64 -28.57 -0.28
C ASP A 233 -34.65 -29.09 0.78
N PRO A 234 -34.53 -30.42 0.95
CA PRO A 234 -33.67 -31.02 1.98
C PRO A 234 -32.18 -30.70 1.78
N LYS A 235 -31.74 -30.30 0.58
CA LYS A 235 -30.36 -29.82 0.36
C LYS A 235 -30.02 -28.54 1.14
N ARG A 236 -31.03 -27.84 1.66
CA ARG A 236 -30.90 -26.61 2.45
C ARG A 236 -31.05 -26.85 3.95
N LEU A 237 -31.32 -28.08 4.39
CA LEU A 237 -31.72 -28.41 5.76
C LEU A 237 -30.63 -29.21 6.49
N THR A 238 -30.11 -28.65 7.58
CA THR A 238 -29.19 -29.34 8.50
C THR A 238 -29.85 -29.48 9.87
N ALA A 239 -29.75 -30.65 10.50
CA ALA A 239 -30.20 -30.89 11.87
C ALA A 239 -29.01 -31.12 12.80
N GLY A 240 -28.98 -30.43 13.94
CA GLY A 240 -27.96 -30.58 14.98
C GLY A 240 -28.56 -30.64 16.38
N GLY A 241 -27.93 -31.42 17.26
CA GLY A 241 -28.18 -31.37 18.71
C GLY A 241 -27.06 -30.62 19.42
N ARG A 242 -27.38 -29.88 20.48
CA ARG A 242 -26.40 -29.27 21.42
C ARG A 242 -26.52 -29.79 22.86
N GLY A 243 -27.51 -30.63 23.14
CA GLY A 243 -27.86 -31.07 24.49
C GLY A 243 -28.04 -29.89 25.44
N GLU A 244 -27.51 -30.04 26.65
CA GLU A 244 -27.57 -29.06 27.75
C GLU A 244 -26.45 -28.00 27.72
N TYR A 245 -25.47 -28.15 26.80
CA TYR A 245 -24.21 -27.40 26.80
C TYR A 245 -24.28 -26.02 26.14
N ASN A 246 -25.48 -25.59 25.73
CA ASN A 246 -25.74 -24.27 25.15
C ASN A 246 -26.95 -23.57 25.84
N PRO A 247 -26.87 -23.31 27.15
CA PRO A 247 -27.93 -22.66 27.91
C PRO A 247 -28.01 -21.15 27.60
N ILE A 248 -29.22 -20.60 27.60
CA ILE A 248 -29.49 -19.15 27.53
C ILE A 248 -30.02 -18.59 28.86
N ALA A 249 -30.14 -19.44 29.89
CA ALA A 249 -30.56 -19.09 31.23
C ALA A 249 -29.94 -20.02 32.29
N GLY A 250 -29.87 -19.57 33.54
CA GLY A 250 -29.49 -20.43 34.67
C GLY A 250 -30.46 -21.61 34.83
N ASN A 251 -29.91 -22.81 35.07
CA ASN A 251 -30.66 -24.07 35.10
C ASN A 251 -31.38 -24.33 36.44
N ASP A 252 -31.27 -23.40 37.39
CA ASP A 252 -31.68 -23.54 38.79
C ASP A 252 -33.17 -23.25 39.01
N THR A 253 -33.83 -22.63 38.03
CA THR A 253 -35.25 -22.26 38.08
C THR A 253 -36.05 -22.94 36.99
N VAL A 254 -37.34 -23.22 37.24
CA VAL A 254 -38.26 -23.83 36.24
C VAL A 254 -38.35 -22.96 34.98
N SER A 255 -38.37 -21.64 35.11
CA SER A 255 -38.36 -20.69 34.00
C SER A 255 -37.04 -20.71 33.21
N GLY A 256 -35.90 -20.78 33.89
CA GLY A 256 -34.60 -20.91 33.24
C GLY A 256 -34.46 -22.22 32.45
N LYS A 257 -34.82 -23.35 33.08
CA LYS A 257 -34.91 -24.66 32.41
C LYS A 257 -35.84 -24.61 31.18
N ALA A 258 -37.03 -24.01 31.31
CA ALA A 258 -37.98 -23.88 30.20
C ALA A 258 -37.45 -23.04 29.02
N ARG A 259 -36.61 -22.03 29.27
CA ARG A 259 -35.91 -21.29 28.20
C ARG A 259 -34.74 -22.07 27.58
N ASN A 260 -34.09 -22.94 28.34
CA ASN A 260 -33.01 -23.78 27.83
C ASN A 260 -33.54 -24.91 26.91
N ARG A 261 -34.69 -25.52 27.25
CA ARG A 261 -35.43 -26.42 26.36
C ARG A 261 -36.05 -25.64 25.19
N ARG A 262 -35.34 -25.60 24.06
CA ARG A 262 -35.74 -24.86 22.85
C ARG A 262 -35.20 -25.54 21.60
N THR A 263 -35.86 -25.33 20.48
CA THR A 263 -35.26 -25.58 19.17
C THR A 263 -35.04 -24.25 18.47
N GLN A 264 -33.89 -24.06 17.84
CA GLN A 264 -33.56 -22.84 17.10
C GLN A 264 -33.50 -23.15 15.62
N ILE A 265 -34.34 -22.49 14.82
CA ILE A 265 -34.26 -22.52 13.35
C ILE A 265 -33.43 -21.31 12.94
N ILE A 266 -32.23 -21.55 12.44
CA ILE A 266 -31.20 -20.56 12.13
C ILE A 266 -31.12 -20.44 10.61
N ILE A 267 -31.35 -19.24 10.08
CA ILE A 267 -31.39 -18.96 8.64
C ILE A 267 -30.14 -18.16 8.26
N THR A 268 -29.25 -18.77 7.49
CA THR A 268 -27.93 -18.23 7.11
C THR A 268 -27.82 -18.01 5.60
N PRO A 269 -27.12 -16.97 5.13
CA PRO A 269 -26.65 -16.93 3.74
C PRO A 269 -25.80 -18.17 3.42
N LYS A 270 -25.85 -18.68 2.19
CA LYS A 270 -25.01 -19.80 1.75
C LYS A 270 -23.52 -19.51 1.96
N LEU A 271 -22.80 -20.45 2.55
CA LEU A 271 -21.35 -20.33 2.75
C LEU A 271 -20.62 -20.16 1.41
N ASP A 272 -21.06 -20.88 0.37
CA ASP A 272 -20.52 -20.77 -0.99
C ASP A 272 -20.54 -19.32 -1.49
N GLN A 273 -21.64 -18.57 -1.29
CA GLN A 273 -21.75 -17.16 -1.72
C GLN A 273 -20.80 -16.21 -0.99
N PHE A 274 -20.31 -16.61 0.20
CA PHE A 274 -19.29 -15.87 0.94
C PHE A 274 -17.88 -16.23 0.46
N MET A 275 -17.61 -17.50 0.15
CA MET A 275 -16.33 -17.91 -0.46
C MET A 275 -16.18 -17.38 -1.89
N ASP A 276 -17.27 -17.34 -2.67
CA ASP A 276 -17.35 -16.75 -4.01
C ASP A 276 -16.95 -15.26 -4.05
N LEU A 277 -17.04 -14.55 -2.92
CA LEU A 277 -16.62 -13.16 -2.73
C LEU A 277 -15.15 -13.04 -2.29
N ILE A 278 -14.57 -14.11 -1.73
CA ILE A 278 -13.16 -14.18 -1.34
C ILE A 278 -12.32 -14.64 -2.53
N ASP A 279 -12.70 -15.73 -3.21
CA ASP A 279 -11.91 -16.33 -4.28
C ASP A 279 -11.78 -15.40 -5.50
N LYS A 280 -12.83 -14.64 -5.84
CA LYS A 280 -12.78 -13.58 -6.86
C LYS A 280 -11.86 -12.41 -6.52
N THR A 281 -11.34 -12.34 -5.28
CA THR A 281 -10.27 -11.40 -4.88
C THR A 281 -8.90 -12.06 -4.79
N ALA A 282 -8.85 -13.38 -4.56
CA ALA A 282 -7.60 -14.16 -4.57
C ALA A 282 -7.01 -14.33 -5.97
N GLU A 283 -7.82 -14.38 -7.03
CA GLU A 283 -7.38 -14.54 -8.43
C GLU A 283 -6.66 -13.30 -9.05
N LYS A 284 -6.33 -12.26 -8.27
CA LYS A 284 -5.60 -11.09 -8.79
C LYS A 284 -4.38 -10.65 -7.97
N PRO A 285 -3.28 -11.42 -8.07
CA PRO A 285 -1.97 -10.77 -8.08
C PRO A 285 -0.98 -11.39 -9.11
N THR A 286 -1.19 -11.20 -10.42
CA THR A 286 -0.10 -11.29 -11.44
C THR A 286 -0.48 -10.64 -12.79
N ASN A 287 0.13 -9.49 -13.09
CA ASN A 287 0.68 -9.05 -14.39
C ASN A 287 1.14 -7.58 -14.28
#